data_AF-A0A7Y0BHJ6-F1
#
_entry.id   AF-A0A7Y0BHJ6-F1
#
_cell.length_a   1.000
_cell.length_b   1.000
_cell.length_c   1.000
_cell.angle_alpha   90.00
_cell.angle_beta   90.00
_cell.angle_gamma   90.00
#
_symmetry.space_group_name_H-M   'P 1'
#
loop_
_entity.id
_entity.type
_entity.pdbx_description
1 polymer ?
#
loop_
_entity_poly.entity_id
_entity_poly.type
_entity_poly.pdbx_seq_one_letter_code
_entity_poly.pdbx_strand_id
1 'polypeptide(L)'
;MSESRQSLTWAHWEMAAVLLLAWLVFISIPLSNGNIGISSDALNHHIYLGWSAEHPRFDKDFLAASYQAYQFPYLYWPVYKLAMSGVSGTWAGVVLATLHMVVVPPVWMIARTCIPGKHAFDALLRVLAVVLAFATSVVLMMFDGTSNDLLAAAPFVWAMALALEPLNNERASWLTVRRTVVLSGVLAGVSVACKLSNGPLTVLLPLLWFFSAVSFRVRVFHIVLGSVAAVIGFILIYGYWGWQLWSYFGNPIYPFYDSWFVPIRELMSWKS
;
A
#
# COMPACT_ATOMS: atom_id res chain seq x y z
N MET A 1 -25.97 24.20 11.89
CA MET A 1 -25.22 24.36 10.60
C MET A 1 -23.88 25.09 10.76
N SER A 2 -23.71 26.00 11.75
CA SER A 2 -22.41 26.65 12.02
C SER A 2 -21.39 25.72 12.68
N GLU A 3 -21.78 24.94 13.70
CA GLU A 3 -20.89 24.02 14.42
C GLU A 3 -20.35 22.88 13.54
N SER A 4 -21.16 22.34 12.63
CA SER A 4 -20.74 21.29 11.69
C SER A 4 -19.76 21.78 10.62
N ARG A 5 -19.81 23.08 10.28
CA ARG A 5 -18.80 23.70 9.40
C ARG A 5 -17.50 23.96 10.15
N GLN A 6 -17.59 24.41 11.41
CA GLN A 6 -16.40 24.62 12.23
C GLN A 6 -15.67 23.30 12.50
N SER A 7 -16.34 22.22 12.89
CA SER A 7 -15.66 20.93 13.17
C SER A 7 -14.91 20.38 11.95
N LEU A 8 -15.48 20.49 10.75
CA LEU A 8 -14.78 20.12 9.52
C LEU A 8 -13.51 20.96 9.30
N THR A 9 -13.56 22.27 9.55
CA THR A 9 -12.39 23.15 9.35
C THR A 9 -11.25 22.81 10.30
N TRP A 10 -11.54 22.47 11.56
CA TRP A 10 -10.52 22.06 12.54
C TRP A 10 -9.85 20.74 12.12
N ALA A 11 -10.62 19.75 11.67
CA ALA A 11 -10.08 18.47 11.22
C ALA A 11 -9.14 18.62 9.99
N HIS A 12 -9.41 19.55 9.08
CA HIS A 12 -8.51 19.82 7.96
C HIS A 12 -7.16 20.39 8.42
N TRP A 13 -7.17 21.29 9.40
CA TRP A 13 -5.94 21.84 9.97
C TRP A 13 -5.15 20.79 10.76
N GLU A 14 -5.84 19.91 11.49
CA GLU A 14 -5.20 18.76 12.16
C GLU A 14 -4.47 17.87 11.15
N MET A 15 -5.14 17.47 10.07
CA MET A 15 -4.52 16.65 9.03
C MET A 15 -3.34 17.38 8.37
N ALA A 16 -3.49 18.65 8.01
CA ALA A 16 -2.42 19.43 7.38
C ALA A 16 -1.20 19.53 8.30
N ALA A 17 -1.40 19.76 9.60
CA ALA A 17 -0.33 19.79 10.59
C ALA A 17 0.36 18.43 10.72
N VAL A 18 -0.41 17.34 10.81
CA VAL A 18 0.12 15.96 10.89
C VAL A 18 0.94 15.64 9.64
N LEU A 19 0.46 16.00 8.45
CA LEU A 19 1.20 15.78 7.20
C LEU A 19 2.49 16.58 7.15
N LEU A 20 2.47 17.86 7.53
CA LEU A 20 3.66 18.68 7.54
C LEU A 20 4.69 18.14 8.54
N LEU A 21 4.26 17.81 9.76
CA LEU A 21 5.14 17.27 10.80
C LEU A 21 5.74 15.92 10.38
N ALA A 22 4.91 14.99 9.89
CA ALA A 22 5.38 13.69 9.43
C ALA A 22 6.35 13.83 8.25
N TRP A 23 6.08 14.72 7.30
CA TRP A 23 6.97 14.96 6.17
C TRP A 23 8.32 15.50 6.61
N LEU A 24 8.33 16.53 7.47
CA LEU A 24 9.56 17.08 8.04
C LEU A 24 10.38 16.02 8.79
N VAL A 25 9.72 15.17 9.57
CA VAL A 25 10.39 14.06 10.28
C VAL A 25 10.95 13.03 9.28
N PHE A 26 10.18 12.60 8.29
CA PHE A 26 10.61 11.56 7.35
C PHE A 26 11.80 12.02 6.53
N ILE A 27 11.80 13.26 6.03
CA ILE A 27 12.93 13.79 5.26
C ILE A 27 14.13 14.15 6.13
N SER A 28 13.94 14.39 7.44
CA SER A 28 15.04 14.73 8.34
C SER A 28 16.07 13.61 8.45
N ILE A 29 15.64 12.34 8.34
CA ILE A 29 16.49 11.15 8.45
C ILE A 29 17.55 11.10 7.32
N PRO A 30 17.19 11.10 6.03
CA PRO A 30 18.20 11.12 4.97
C PRO A 30 19.00 12.43 4.93
N LEU A 31 18.42 13.56 5.35
CA LEU A 31 19.13 14.83 5.46
C LEU A 31 20.20 14.79 6.57
N SER A 32 19.91 14.20 7.72
CA SER A 32 20.87 14.08 8.83
C SER A 32 21.97 13.08 8.52
N ASN A 33 21.63 11.98 7.85
CA ASN A 33 22.59 10.94 7.49
C ASN A 33 23.50 11.37 6.34
N GLY A 34 23.05 12.28 5.48
CA GLY A 34 23.77 12.70 4.27
C GLY A 34 23.85 11.60 3.20
N ASN A 35 23.20 10.46 3.42
CA ASN A 35 23.10 9.33 2.50
C ASN A 35 21.89 8.45 2.88
N ILE A 36 21.65 7.40 2.11
CA ILE A 36 20.73 6.31 2.48
C ILE A 36 21.49 4.98 2.47
N GLY A 37 21.06 4.06 3.33
CA GLY A 37 21.62 2.72 3.41
C GLY A 37 21.27 1.84 2.20
N ILE A 38 22.24 1.02 1.79
CA ILE A 38 22.03 -0.05 0.81
C ILE A 38 22.05 -1.38 1.59
N SER A 39 20.89 -2.02 1.68
CA SER A 39 20.73 -3.32 2.34
C SER A 39 21.16 -4.48 1.43
N SER A 40 21.26 -5.69 2.01
CA SER A 40 21.44 -6.92 1.22
C SER A 40 20.30 -7.09 0.19
N ASP A 41 19.07 -6.74 0.57
CA ASP A 41 17.92 -6.74 -0.35
C ASP A 41 18.11 -5.78 -1.52
N ALA A 42 18.65 -4.60 -1.25
CA ALA A 42 18.94 -3.61 -2.28
C ALA A 42 19.97 -4.09 -3.30
N LEU A 43 21.04 -4.74 -2.81
CA LEU A 43 22.08 -5.34 -3.63
C LEU A 43 21.58 -6.56 -4.43
N ASN A 44 20.64 -7.31 -3.89
CA ASN A 44 20.14 -8.53 -4.53
C ASN A 44 19.01 -8.26 -5.53
N HIS A 45 18.00 -7.46 -5.16
CA HIS A 45 16.77 -7.39 -5.98
C HIS A 45 16.16 -6.00 -6.17
N HIS A 46 16.38 -5.00 -5.30
CA HIS A 46 15.68 -3.70 -5.49
C HIS A 46 16.04 -3.01 -6.80
N ILE A 47 17.34 -2.90 -7.12
CA ILE A 47 17.79 -2.28 -8.36
C ILE A 47 17.40 -3.13 -9.57
N TYR A 48 17.58 -4.45 -9.48
CA TYR A 48 17.26 -5.39 -10.56
C TYR A 48 15.77 -5.37 -10.92
N LEU A 49 14.89 -5.45 -9.92
CA LEU A 49 13.44 -5.40 -10.14
C LEU A 49 13.02 -4.07 -10.75
N GLY A 50 13.54 -2.95 -10.25
CA GLY A 50 13.25 -1.64 -10.82
C GLY A 50 13.68 -1.52 -12.28
N TRP A 51 14.77 -2.16 -12.68
CA TRP A 51 15.20 -2.26 -14.09
C TRP A 51 14.27 -3.17 -14.92
N SER A 52 13.89 -4.32 -14.37
CA SER A 52 12.99 -5.28 -15.03
C SER A 52 11.57 -4.74 -15.25
N ALA A 53 11.16 -3.73 -14.48
CA ALA A 53 9.89 -3.03 -14.66
C ALA A 53 9.78 -2.34 -16.03
N GLU A 54 10.91 -1.88 -16.59
CA GLU A 54 10.94 -1.23 -17.91
C GLU A 54 11.09 -2.23 -19.05
N HIS A 55 11.93 -3.23 -18.83
CA HIS A 55 12.26 -4.24 -19.83
C HIS A 55 12.26 -5.59 -19.13
N PRO A 56 11.19 -6.40 -19.24
CA PRO A 56 11.24 -7.79 -18.78
C PRO A 56 12.42 -8.51 -19.44
N ARG A 57 13.17 -9.29 -18.67
CA ARG A 57 14.42 -9.95 -19.11
C ARG A 57 14.41 -11.46 -18.88
N PHE A 58 13.23 -12.06 -18.80
CA PHE A 58 13.07 -13.50 -18.52
C PHE A 58 13.71 -14.41 -19.58
N ASP A 59 13.92 -13.89 -20.80
CA ASP A 59 14.62 -14.53 -21.91
C ASP A 59 16.15 -14.40 -21.86
N LYS A 60 16.68 -13.49 -21.03
CA LYS A 60 18.11 -13.13 -20.99
C LYS A 60 18.78 -13.52 -19.69
N ASP A 61 18.08 -13.31 -18.58
CA ASP A 61 18.64 -13.40 -17.25
C ASP A 61 17.97 -14.56 -16.50
N PHE A 62 18.75 -15.60 -16.17
CA PHE A 62 18.26 -16.72 -15.37
C PHE A 62 18.53 -16.46 -13.88
N LEU A 63 17.46 -16.32 -13.08
CA LEU A 63 17.53 -16.13 -11.62
C LEU A 63 18.50 -15.01 -11.16
N ALA A 64 18.60 -13.92 -11.93
CA ALA A 64 19.56 -12.83 -11.64
C ALA A 64 19.37 -12.17 -10.27
N ALA A 65 18.16 -12.21 -9.72
CA ALA A 65 17.84 -11.82 -8.35
C ALA A 65 17.18 -12.98 -7.58
N SER A 66 17.63 -14.23 -7.83
CA SER A 66 17.00 -15.44 -7.31
C SER A 66 15.49 -15.45 -7.59
N TYR A 67 14.67 -15.96 -6.67
CA TYR A 67 13.21 -15.97 -6.80
C TYR A 67 12.57 -14.58 -6.71
N GLN A 68 13.28 -13.59 -6.18
CA GLN A 68 12.78 -12.22 -6.09
C GLN A 68 12.61 -11.60 -7.47
N ALA A 69 13.34 -12.06 -8.50
CA ALA A 69 13.25 -11.58 -9.88
C ALA A 69 11.83 -11.65 -10.50
N TYR A 70 10.93 -12.45 -9.93
CA TYR A 70 9.57 -12.66 -10.42
C TYR A 70 8.52 -11.86 -9.64
N GLN A 71 8.92 -11.11 -8.61
CA GLN A 71 8.02 -10.25 -7.85
C GLN A 71 7.53 -9.07 -8.68
N PHE A 72 6.42 -8.48 -8.26
CA PHE A 72 5.85 -7.30 -8.92
C PHE A 72 6.84 -6.12 -8.89
N PRO A 73 7.39 -5.68 -10.04
CA PRO A 73 8.62 -4.91 -10.06
C PRO A 73 8.40 -3.39 -9.92
N TYR A 74 7.19 -2.91 -10.18
CA TYR A 74 6.92 -1.48 -10.38
C TYR A 74 7.12 -0.61 -9.13
N LEU A 75 7.02 -1.19 -7.93
CA LEU A 75 7.32 -0.48 -6.69
C LEU A 75 8.83 -0.21 -6.51
N TYR A 76 9.68 -0.94 -7.21
CA TYR A 76 11.14 -0.76 -7.18
C TYR A 76 11.64 0.22 -8.24
N TRP A 77 10.79 0.59 -9.21
CA TRP A 77 11.15 1.51 -10.30
C TRP A 77 11.66 2.88 -9.81
N PRO A 78 11.06 3.54 -8.78
CA PRO A 78 11.58 4.82 -8.29
C PRO A 78 13.01 4.72 -7.76
N VAL A 79 13.33 3.65 -7.02
CA VAL A 79 14.68 3.39 -6.49
C VAL A 79 15.67 3.23 -7.64
N TYR A 80 15.35 2.41 -8.63
CA TYR A 80 16.19 2.22 -9.81
C TYR A 80 16.45 3.53 -10.56
N LYS A 81 15.43 4.35 -10.80
CA LYS A 81 15.60 5.63 -11.49
C LYS A 81 16.45 6.62 -10.73
N LEU A 82 16.30 6.69 -9.41
CA LEU A 82 17.13 7.55 -8.56
C LEU A 82 18.60 7.09 -8.56
N ALA A 83 18.84 5.79 -8.55
CA ALA A 83 20.20 5.25 -8.64
C ALA A 83 20.86 5.54 -10.00
N MET A 84 20.10 5.44 -11.10
CA MET A 84 20.62 5.66 -12.45
C MET A 84 20.74 7.14 -12.85
N SER A 85 20.05 8.06 -12.16
CA SER A 85 20.08 9.49 -12.48
C SER A 85 21.29 10.23 -11.91
N GLY A 86 22.11 9.58 -11.07
CA GLY A 86 23.26 10.20 -10.42
C GLY A 86 22.90 11.17 -9.30
N VAL A 87 21.64 11.17 -8.84
CA VAL A 87 21.20 11.96 -7.68
C VAL A 87 21.91 11.46 -6.43
N SER A 88 22.30 12.38 -5.53
CA SER A 88 22.97 11.99 -4.29
C SER A 88 22.07 11.13 -3.40
N GLY A 89 22.67 10.27 -2.56
CA GLY A 89 21.92 9.41 -1.64
C GLY A 89 20.96 10.20 -0.74
N THR A 90 21.35 11.40 -0.30
CA THR A 90 20.48 12.32 0.45
C THR A 90 19.18 12.62 -0.28
N TRP A 91 19.26 13.09 -1.52
CA TRP A 91 18.09 13.51 -2.29
C TRP A 91 17.26 12.32 -2.77
N ALA A 92 17.91 11.19 -3.07
CA ALA A 92 17.21 9.94 -3.31
C ALA A 92 16.38 9.54 -2.07
N GLY A 93 16.97 9.62 -0.87
CA GLY A 93 16.29 9.40 0.39
C GLY A 93 15.12 10.35 0.63
N VAL A 94 15.29 11.65 0.39
CA VAL A 94 14.21 12.65 0.52
C VAL A 94 13.03 12.31 -0.40
N VAL A 95 13.29 11.89 -1.63
CA VAL A 95 12.23 11.48 -2.57
C VAL A 95 11.52 10.22 -2.07
N LEU A 96 12.26 9.18 -1.67
CA LEU A 96 11.69 7.92 -1.17
C LEU A 96 10.88 8.13 0.13
N ALA A 97 11.42 8.89 1.08
CA ALA A 97 10.74 9.30 2.30
C ALA A 97 9.45 10.07 2.02
N THR A 98 9.46 10.95 1.01
CA THR A 98 8.26 11.68 0.57
C THR A 98 7.22 10.74 -0.02
N LEU A 99 7.61 9.70 -0.78
CA LEU A 99 6.65 8.71 -1.29
C LEU A 99 5.92 7.98 -0.14
N HIS A 100 6.61 7.69 0.96
CA HIS A 100 6.00 7.04 2.14
C HIS A 100 4.93 7.90 2.84
N MET A 101 4.84 9.20 2.57
CA MET A 101 3.78 10.08 3.08
C MET A 101 2.38 9.62 2.71
N VAL A 102 2.22 8.82 1.66
CA VAL A 102 0.94 8.23 1.26
C VAL A 102 0.28 7.38 2.37
N VAL A 103 1.06 6.89 3.35
CA VAL A 103 0.57 6.10 4.49
C VAL A 103 0.06 6.97 5.64
N VAL A 104 0.47 8.24 5.72
CA VAL A 104 0.10 9.12 6.85
C VAL A 104 -1.41 9.43 6.90
N PRO A 105 -2.08 9.83 5.79
CA PRO A 105 -3.51 10.11 5.81
C PRO A 105 -4.39 8.95 6.32
N PRO A 106 -4.26 7.70 5.86
CA PRO A 106 -5.14 6.63 6.30
C PRO A 106 -4.89 6.24 7.77
N VAL A 107 -3.66 6.37 8.29
CA VAL A 107 -3.38 6.20 9.72
C VAL A 107 -4.10 7.26 10.53
N TRP A 108 -4.07 8.53 10.11
CA TRP A 108 -4.83 9.60 10.75
C TRP A 108 -6.35 9.37 10.67
N MET A 109 -6.88 8.87 9.55
CA MET A 109 -8.30 8.52 9.41
C MET A 109 -8.72 7.42 10.40
N ILE A 110 -7.88 6.39 10.57
CA ILE A 110 -8.11 5.35 11.58
C ILE A 110 -8.08 5.96 12.99
N ALA A 111 -7.09 6.80 13.30
CA ALA A 111 -6.98 7.48 14.59
C ALA A 111 -8.23 8.33 14.91
N ARG A 112 -8.77 9.06 13.92
CA ARG A 112 -10.05 9.79 14.07
C ARG A 112 -11.23 8.90 14.35
N THR A 113 -11.29 7.74 13.70
CA THR A 113 -12.40 6.80 13.92
C THR A 113 -12.35 6.21 15.33
N CYS A 114 -11.15 5.98 15.85
CA CYS A 114 -10.95 5.46 17.22
C CYS A 114 -11.07 6.56 18.31
N ILE A 115 -10.76 7.82 17.99
CA ILE A 115 -10.75 8.95 18.92
C ILE A 115 -11.66 10.06 18.35
N PRO A 116 -12.99 9.95 18.50
CA PRO A 116 -13.96 10.84 17.87
C PRO A 116 -14.17 12.18 18.60
N GLY A 117 -13.50 12.40 19.74
CA GLY A 117 -13.66 13.61 20.55
C GLY A 117 -13.15 14.88 19.84
N LYS A 118 -13.69 16.04 20.24
CA LYS A 118 -13.48 17.33 19.57
C LYS A 118 -12.61 18.30 20.37
N HIS A 119 -12.14 17.89 21.54
CA HIS A 119 -11.32 18.73 22.40
C HIS A 119 -9.86 18.71 21.93
N ALA A 120 -9.09 19.73 22.31
CA ALA A 120 -7.65 19.80 21.99
C ALA A 120 -6.89 18.57 22.50
N PHE A 121 -7.32 17.98 23.62
CA PHE A 121 -6.77 16.75 24.15
C PHE A 121 -6.97 15.56 23.19
N ASP A 122 -8.16 15.43 22.58
CA ASP A 122 -8.45 14.37 21.60
C ASP A 122 -7.59 14.54 20.34
N ALA A 123 -7.42 15.78 19.88
CA ALA A 123 -6.54 16.11 18.76
C ALA A 123 -5.09 15.71 19.05
N LEU A 124 -4.60 15.99 20.26
CA LEU A 124 -3.27 15.56 20.71
C LEU A 124 -3.15 14.03 20.71
N LEU A 125 -4.15 13.31 21.24
CA LEU A 125 -4.14 11.85 21.23
C LEU A 125 -4.11 11.26 19.81
N ARG A 126 -4.81 11.88 18.85
CA ARG A 126 -4.74 11.48 17.43
C ARG A 126 -3.34 11.70 16.85
N VAL A 127 -2.72 12.85 17.12
CA VAL A 127 -1.34 13.12 16.70
C VAL A 127 -0.37 12.10 17.30
N LEU A 128 -0.49 11.80 18.59
CA LEU A 128 0.34 10.79 19.26
C LEU A 128 0.10 9.38 18.68
N ALA A 129 -1.13 9.01 18.36
CA ALA A 129 -1.43 7.74 17.71
C ALA A 129 -0.73 7.61 16.35
N VAL A 130 -0.73 8.68 15.54
CA VAL A 130 0.01 8.72 14.27
C VAL A 130 1.51 8.60 14.53
N VAL A 131 2.07 9.38 15.46
CA VAL A 131 3.51 9.32 15.81
C VAL A 131 3.90 7.89 16.23
N LEU A 132 3.13 7.26 17.11
CA LEU A 132 3.39 5.89 17.57
C LEU A 132 3.30 4.85 16.45
N ALA A 133 2.40 5.04 15.47
CA ALA A 133 2.30 4.15 14.31
C ALA A 133 3.59 4.14 13.46
N PHE A 134 4.32 5.26 13.41
CA PHE A 134 5.58 5.39 12.66
C PHE A 134 6.84 5.24 13.53
N ALA A 135 6.72 5.22 14.86
CA ALA A 135 7.84 5.14 15.79
C ALA A 135 8.42 3.72 16.00
N THR A 136 7.93 2.72 15.27
CA THR A 136 8.48 1.36 15.35
C THR A 136 9.84 1.30 14.63
N SER A 137 10.77 0.50 15.15
CA SER A 137 12.09 0.33 14.54
C SER A 137 12.02 -0.16 13.09
N VAL A 138 11.06 -1.04 12.78
CA VAL A 138 10.83 -1.56 11.43
C VAL A 138 10.44 -0.45 10.46
N VAL A 139 9.54 0.45 10.86
CA VAL A 139 9.09 1.56 10.02
C VAL A 139 10.18 2.63 9.90
N LEU A 140 10.86 2.96 11.00
CA LEU A 140 11.92 3.97 10.98
C LEU A 140 13.07 3.61 10.05
N MET A 141 13.45 2.32 9.97
CA MET A 141 14.49 1.84 9.06
C MET A 141 14.12 2.02 7.57
N MET A 142 12.82 2.14 7.24
CA MET A 142 12.38 2.35 5.85
C MET A 142 12.76 3.73 5.32
N PHE A 143 12.96 4.73 6.20
CA PHE A 143 13.32 6.09 5.82
C PHE A 143 14.83 6.29 5.59
N ASP A 144 15.65 5.29 5.93
CA ASP A 144 17.10 5.28 5.73
C ASP A 144 17.53 4.19 4.72
N GLY A 145 16.63 3.78 3.83
CA GLY A 145 16.90 2.69 2.91
C GLY A 145 16.04 2.73 1.66
N THR A 146 16.05 1.61 0.94
CA THR A 146 15.36 1.46 -0.35
C THR A 146 14.21 0.46 -0.30
N SER A 147 13.82 0.01 0.90
CA SER A 147 12.70 -0.91 1.04
C SER A 147 11.39 -0.24 0.64
N ASN A 148 10.56 -0.98 -0.08
CA ASN A 148 9.25 -0.51 -0.50
C ASN A 148 8.11 -1.13 0.32
N ASP A 149 8.41 -1.83 1.42
CA ASP A 149 7.41 -2.54 2.22
C ASP A 149 6.32 -1.60 2.74
N LEU A 150 6.71 -0.41 3.19
CA LEU A 150 5.75 0.60 3.64
C LEU A 150 4.88 1.13 2.49
N LEU A 151 5.44 1.28 1.27
CA LEU A 151 4.65 1.63 0.07
C LEU A 151 3.72 0.48 -0.34
N ALA A 152 4.18 -0.76 -0.27
CA ALA A 152 3.39 -1.94 -0.60
C ALA A 152 2.24 -2.17 0.40
N ALA A 153 2.43 -1.79 1.66
CA ALA A 153 1.41 -1.82 2.70
C ALA A 153 0.41 -0.65 2.60
N ALA A 154 0.79 0.46 1.96
CA ALA A 154 -0.05 1.67 1.91
C ALA A 154 -1.48 1.42 1.43
N PRO A 155 -1.73 0.69 0.32
CA PRO A 155 -3.09 0.44 -0.15
C PRO A 155 -3.92 -0.36 0.87
N PHE A 156 -3.30 -1.26 1.65
CA PHE A 156 -4.01 -1.99 2.70
C PHE A 156 -4.44 -1.08 3.85
N VAL A 157 -3.55 -0.20 4.31
CA VAL A 157 -3.89 0.76 5.39
C VAL A 157 -5.01 1.69 4.93
N TRP A 158 -4.98 2.14 3.67
CA TRP A 158 -6.10 2.87 3.08
C TRP A 158 -7.38 2.03 3.02
N ALA A 159 -7.29 0.76 2.63
CA ALA A 159 -8.43 -0.13 2.58
C ALA A 159 -9.09 -0.28 3.96
N MET A 160 -8.29 -0.41 5.02
CA MET A 160 -8.78 -0.44 6.40
C MET A 160 -9.42 0.88 6.82
N ALA A 161 -8.75 2.01 6.57
CA ALA A 161 -9.27 3.33 6.90
C ALA A 161 -10.64 3.58 6.26
N LEU A 162 -10.79 3.24 4.97
CA LEU A 162 -12.06 3.37 4.25
C LEU A 162 -13.11 2.35 4.72
N ALA A 163 -12.72 1.14 5.11
CA ALA A 163 -13.65 0.16 5.66
C ALA A 163 -14.22 0.60 7.02
N LEU A 164 -13.45 1.36 7.80
CA LEU A 164 -13.84 1.89 9.11
C LEU A 164 -14.56 3.24 9.03
N GLU A 165 -14.37 4.01 7.96
CA GLU A 165 -14.99 5.31 7.75
C GLU A 165 -16.54 5.33 7.91
N PRO A 166 -17.31 4.26 7.61
CA PRO A 166 -18.72 4.19 7.95
C PRO A 166 -19.07 4.37 9.43
N LEU A 167 -18.13 4.09 10.33
CA LEU A 167 -18.27 4.26 11.78
C LEU A 167 -17.96 5.69 12.23
N ASN A 168 -17.39 6.52 11.37
CA ASN A 168 -17.07 7.91 11.66
C ASN A 168 -18.29 8.81 11.44
N ASN A 169 -18.78 9.42 12.52
CA ASN A 169 -19.93 10.33 12.49
C ASN A 169 -19.64 11.64 11.72
N GLU A 170 -18.37 12.01 11.57
CA GLU A 170 -17.93 13.20 10.83
C GLU A 170 -17.38 12.87 9.44
N ARG A 171 -17.81 11.73 8.88
CA ARG A 171 -17.44 11.32 7.52
C ARG A 171 -17.80 12.39 6.50
N ALA A 172 -16.90 12.59 5.54
CA ALA A 172 -17.13 13.51 4.43
C ALA A 172 -18.39 13.09 3.64
N SER A 173 -19.26 14.05 3.32
CA SER A 173 -20.56 13.78 2.69
C SER A 173 -20.48 13.05 1.34
N TRP A 174 -19.38 13.22 0.60
CA TRP A 174 -19.14 12.56 -0.68
C TRP A 174 -18.73 11.08 -0.55
N LEU A 175 -18.23 10.66 0.61
CA LEU A 175 -17.88 9.28 0.93
C LEU A 175 -19.13 8.53 1.40
N THR A 176 -19.97 8.08 0.48
CA THR A 176 -21.09 7.20 0.84
C THR A 176 -20.56 5.82 1.27
N VAL A 177 -21.31 5.09 2.10
CA VAL A 177 -20.90 3.76 2.58
C VAL A 177 -20.55 2.81 1.42
N ARG A 178 -21.32 2.86 0.32
CA ARG A 178 -21.03 2.05 -0.87
C ARG A 178 -19.69 2.45 -1.51
N ARG A 179 -19.40 3.75 -1.61
CA ARG A 179 -18.13 4.24 -2.15
C ARG A 179 -16.96 3.82 -1.27
N THR A 180 -17.07 3.93 0.05
CA THR A 180 -15.98 3.52 0.94
C THR A 180 -15.72 2.02 0.85
N VAL A 181 -16.77 1.19 0.75
CA VAL A 181 -16.64 -0.26 0.52
C VAL A 181 -15.97 -0.57 -0.81
N VAL A 182 -16.37 0.08 -1.91
CA VAL A 182 -15.76 -0.14 -3.23
C VAL A 182 -14.30 0.29 -3.24
N LEU A 183 -13.99 1.49 -2.75
CA LEU A 183 -12.61 1.99 -2.70
C LEU A 183 -11.73 1.14 -1.77
N SER A 184 -12.28 0.71 -0.63
CA SER A 184 -11.62 -0.23 0.28
C SER A 184 -11.31 -1.55 -0.41
N GLY A 185 -12.28 -2.14 -1.12
CA GLY A 185 -12.09 -3.35 -1.93
C GLY A 185 -10.99 -3.18 -2.96
N VAL A 186 -11.09 -2.17 -3.84
CA VAL A 186 -10.07 -1.90 -4.87
C VAL A 186 -8.67 -1.84 -4.26
N LEU A 187 -8.48 -1.04 -3.21
CA LEU A 187 -7.17 -0.86 -2.56
C LEU A 187 -6.67 -2.13 -1.85
N ALA A 188 -7.56 -3.00 -1.37
CA ALA A 188 -7.18 -4.33 -0.90
C ALA A 188 -6.56 -5.16 -2.04
N GLY A 189 -7.20 -5.17 -3.20
CA GLY A 189 -6.67 -5.83 -4.40
C GLY A 189 -5.31 -5.27 -4.84
N VAL A 190 -5.19 -3.93 -4.87
CA VAL A 190 -3.92 -3.24 -5.15
C VAL A 190 -2.84 -3.66 -4.14
N SER A 191 -3.18 -3.79 -2.85
CA SER A 191 -2.20 -4.21 -1.84
C SER A 191 -1.67 -5.62 -2.08
N VAL A 192 -2.53 -6.56 -2.47
CA VAL A 192 -2.11 -7.93 -2.82
C VAL A 192 -1.26 -7.93 -4.08
N ALA A 193 -1.60 -7.10 -5.07
CA ALA A 193 -0.80 -6.94 -6.29
C ALA A 193 0.61 -6.40 -5.99
N CYS A 194 0.70 -5.38 -5.13
CA CYS A 194 1.96 -4.80 -4.67
C CYS A 194 2.83 -5.80 -3.91
N LYS A 195 2.22 -6.66 -3.07
CA LYS A 195 2.92 -7.72 -2.36
C LYS A 195 1.97 -8.87 -2.07
N LEU A 196 2.17 -10.01 -2.72
CA LEU A 196 1.27 -11.17 -2.61
C LEU A 196 1.09 -11.65 -1.16
N SER A 197 2.09 -11.45 -0.29
CA SER A 197 2.01 -11.77 1.14
C SER A 197 1.00 -10.94 1.93
N ASN A 198 0.44 -9.86 1.34
CA ASN A 198 -0.67 -9.12 1.93
C ASN A 198 -2.01 -9.86 1.77
N GLY A 199 -2.10 -10.86 0.87
CA GLY A 199 -3.29 -11.66 0.62
C GLY A 199 -3.98 -12.16 1.88
N PRO A 200 -3.29 -12.88 2.79
CA PRO A 200 -3.88 -13.36 4.05
C PRO A 200 -4.52 -12.27 4.90
N LEU A 201 -3.94 -11.05 4.94
CA LEU A 201 -4.50 -9.93 5.69
C LEU A 201 -5.77 -9.38 5.03
N THR A 202 -5.81 -9.31 3.70
CA THR A 202 -6.99 -8.80 2.97
C THR A 202 -8.24 -9.66 3.12
N VAL A 203 -8.08 -10.96 3.43
CA VAL A 203 -9.19 -11.88 3.72
C VAL A 203 -10.00 -11.45 4.95
N LEU A 204 -9.46 -10.58 5.81
CA LEU A 204 -10.15 -10.05 6.99
C LEU A 204 -11.08 -8.86 6.66
N LEU A 205 -10.89 -8.17 5.53
CA LEU A 205 -11.69 -6.98 5.20
C LEU A 205 -13.20 -7.23 5.00
N PRO A 206 -13.67 -8.39 4.49
CA PRO A 206 -15.09 -8.75 4.54
C PRO A 206 -15.74 -8.57 5.92
N LEU A 207 -15.00 -8.83 7.00
CA LEU A 207 -15.51 -8.62 8.36
C LEU A 207 -15.77 -7.13 8.63
N LEU A 208 -14.88 -6.24 8.20
CA LEU A 208 -15.06 -4.80 8.37
C LEU A 208 -16.23 -4.29 7.51
N TRP A 209 -16.35 -4.74 6.25
CA TRP A 209 -17.48 -4.37 5.39
C TRP A 209 -18.81 -4.87 5.94
N PHE A 210 -18.83 -6.01 6.64
CA PHE A 210 -20.02 -6.49 7.33
C PHE A 210 -20.53 -5.52 8.40
N PHE A 211 -19.65 -4.82 9.12
CA PHE A 211 -20.05 -3.86 10.15
C PHE A 211 -20.45 -2.48 9.61
N SER A 212 -20.33 -2.25 8.30
CA SER A 212 -20.66 -0.96 7.67
C SER A 212 -22.17 -0.67 7.55
N ALA A 213 -23.04 -1.63 7.85
CA ALA A 213 -24.49 -1.49 7.70
C ALA A 213 -25.27 -2.16 8.85
N VAL A 214 -26.51 -1.75 9.08
CA VAL A 214 -27.37 -2.36 10.12
C VAL A 214 -28.08 -3.62 9.58
N SER A 215 -28.76 -3.51 8.44
CA SER A 215 -29.52 -4.62 7.86
C SER A 215 -28.62 -5.73 7.32
N PHE A 216 -28.86 -6.98 7.76
CA PHE A 216 -28.09 -8.16 7.35
C PHE A 216 -27.97 -8.31 5.82
N ARG A 217 -29.06 -8.07 5.07
CA ARG A 217 -29.04 -8.13 3.60
C ARG A 217 -28.05 -7.13 2.99
N VAL A 218 -27.98 -5.93 3.55
CA VAL A 218 -27.05 -4.88 3.10
C VAL A 218 -25.61 -5.23 3.50
N ARG A 219 -25.40 -5.85 4.67
CA ARG A 219 -24.08 -6.32 5.09
C ARG A 219 -23.51 -7.36 4.12
N VAL A 220 -24.30 -8.36 3.76
CA VAL A 220 -23.91 -9.38 2.77
C VAL A 220 -23.64 -8.74 1.41
N PHE A 221 -24.48 -7.80 0.98
CA PHE A 221 -24.25 -7.05 -0.26
C PHE A 221 -22.93 -6.28 -0.23
N HIS A 222 -22.58 -5.62 0.87
CA HIS A 222 -21.29 -4.92 1.01
C HIS A 222 -20.09 -5.87 1.00
N ILE A 223 -20.21 -7.07 1.58
CA ILE A 223 -19.16 -8.10 1.46
C ILE A 223 -18.93 -8.43 -0.02
N VAL A 224 -19.99 -8.79 -0.75
CA VAL A 224 -19.88 -9.16 -2.16
C VAL A 224 -19.32 -8.00 -2.99
N LEU A 225 -19.81 -6.80 -2.76
CA LEU A 225 -19.37 -5.59 -3.48
C LEU A 225 -17.88 -5.30 -3.23
N GLY A 226 -17.42 -5.34 -1.98
CA GLY A 226 -16.02 -5.13 -1.63
C GLY A 226 -15.12 -6.23 -2.18
N SER A 227 -15.54 -7.49 -2.12
CA SER A 227 -14.79 -8.63 -2.67
C SER A 227 -14.63 -8.55 -4.18
N VAL A 228 -15.70 -8.22 -4.92
CA VAL A 228 -15.63 -8.00 -6.38
C VAL A 228 -14.71 -6.83 -6.70
N ALA A 229 -14.80 -5.73 -5.96
CA ALA A 229 -13.93 -4.58 -6.12
C ALA A 229 -12.45 -4.94 -5.86
N ALA A 230 -12.15 -5.82 -4.89
CA ALA A 230 -10.80 -6.30 -4.63
C ALA A 230 -10.24 -7.15 -5.77
N VAL A 231 -11.04 -8.05 -6.34
CA VAL A 231 -10.62 -8.81 -7.53
C VAL A 231 -10.31 -7.87 -8.69
N ILE A 232 -11.16 -6.86 -8.93
CA ILE A 232 -10.93 -5.85 -9.98
C ILE A 232 -9.64 -5.07 -9.71
N GLY A 233 -9.42 -4.59 -8.48
CA GLY A 233 -8.21 -3.86 -8.12
C GLY A 233 -6.93 -4.69 -8.30
N PHE A 234 -6.98 -5.98 -7.95
CA PHE A 234 -5.87 -6.90 -8.17
C PHE A 234 -5.60 -7.10 -9.67
N ILE A 235 -6.61 -7.39 -10.48
CA ILE A 235 -6.46 -7.62 -11.92
C ILE A 235 -5.92 -6.38 -12.63
N LEU A 236 -6.40 -5.18 -12.28
CA LEU A 236 -5.97 -3.94 -12.91
C LEU A 236 -4.49 -3.63 -12.67
N ILE A 237 -3.95 -3.98 -11.50
CA ILE A 237 -2.55 -3.68 -11.15
C ILE A 237 -1.63 -4.86 -11.49
N TYR A 238 -2.01 -6.08 -11.12
CA TYR A 238 -1.18 -7.27 -11.28
C TYR A 238 -1.35 -7.96 -12.64
N GLY A 239 -2.47 -7.76 -13.33
CA GLY A 239 -2.86 -8.57 -14.49
C GLY A 239 -1.83 -8.59 -15.60
N TYR A 240 -1.22 -7.44 -15.92
CA TYR A 240 -0.13 -7.38 -16.91
C TYR A 240 1.09 -8.19 -16.47
N TRP A 241 1.54 -8.04 -15.22
CA TRP A 241 2.71 -8.75 -14.71
C TRP A 241 2.45 -10.27 -14.61
N GLY A 242 1.30 -10.66 -14.07
CA GLY A 242 0.88 -12.06 -14.02
C GLY A 242 0.76 -12.67 -15.41
N TRP A 243 0.33 -11.91 -16.42
CA TRP A 243 0.32 -12.37 -17.81
C TRP A 243 1.73 -12.57 -18.38
N GLN A 244 2.68 -11.69 -18.05
CA GLN A 244 4.09 -11.89 -18.41
C GLN A 244 4.60 -13.21 -17.81
N LEU A 245 4.43 -13.42 -16.49
CA LEU A 245 4.85 -14.66 -15.85
C LEU A 245 4.15 -15.91 -16.42
N TRP A 246 2.86 -15.80 -16.76
CA TRP A 246 2.13 -16.85 -17.46
C TRP A 246 2.75 -17.17 -18.84
N SER A 247 3.16 -16.15 -19.59
CA SER A 247 3.70 -16.33 -20.93
C SER A 247 5.05 -17.06 -20.93
N TYR A 248 5.91 -16.81 -19.92
CA TYR A 248 7.24 -17.43 -19.84
C TYR A 248 7.27 -18.73 -19.02
N PHE A 249 6.46 -18.84 -17.97
CA PHE A 249 6.54 -19.94 -17.00
C PHE A 249 5.24 -20.74 -16.88
N GLY A 250 4.15 -20.29 -17.49
CA GLY A 250 2.83 -20.93 -17.36
C GLY A 250 2.35 -20.94 -15.91
N ASN A 251 2.73 -19.93 -15.13
CA ASN A 251 2.33 -19.69 -13.76
C ASN A 251 2.34 -18.17 -13.50
N PRO A 252 1.18 -17.54 -13.22
CA PRO A 252 1.09 -16.09 -13.07
C PRO A 252 1.67 -15.57 -11.75
N ILE A 253 2.05 -16.45 -10.82
CA ILE A 253 2.69 -16.14 -9.54
C ILE A 253 4.00 -16.94 -9.37
N TYR A 254 4.65 -17.28 -10.49
CA TYR A 254 5.91 -18.01 -10.49
C TYR A 254 6.93 -17.35 -9.54
N PRO A 255 7.70 -18.13 -8.75
CA PRO A 255 7.82 -19.61 -8.75
C PRO A 255 6.86 -20.31 -7.77
N PHE A 256 5.93 -19.59 -7.16
CA PHE A 256 5.11 -20.16 -6.09
C PHE A 256 4.09 -21.14 -6.66
N TYR A 257 3.92 -22.27 -5.96
CA TYR A 257 2.92 -23.30 -6.25
C TYR A 257 2.94 -23.81 -7.71
N ASP A 258 4.11 -23.89 -8.35
CA ASP A 258 4.19 -24.21 -9.77
C ASP A 258 3.48 -25.53 -10.16
N SER A 259 3.56 -26.55 -9.29
CA SER A 259 2.88 -27.83 -9.50
C SER A 259 1.35 -27.70 -9.59
N TRP A 260 0.75 -26.67 -8.98
CA TRP A 260 -0.70 -26.45 -9.04
C TRP A 260 -1.16 -25.92 -10.39
N PHE A 261 -0.25 -25.36 -11.19
CA PHE A 261 -0.57 -24.83 -12.52
C PHE A 261 -0.40 -25.88 -13.64
N VAL A 262 0.14 -27.06 -13.36
CA VAL A 262 0.28 -28.16 -14.35
C VAL A 262 -1.04 -28.50 -15.06
N PRO A 263 -2.16 -28.76 -14.36
CA PRO A 263 -3.42 -29.10 -15.04
C PRO A 263 -3.95 -27.97 -15.92
N ILE A 264 -3.69 -26.72 -15.52
CA ILE A 264 -4.13 -25.53 -16.25
C ILE A 264 -3.28 -25.35 -17.52
N ARG A 265 -1.97 -25.60 -17.45
CA ARG A 265 -1.07 -25.59 -18.61
C ARG A 265 -1.48 -26.65 -19.64
N GLU A 266 -1.77 -27.86 -19.20
CA GLU A 266 -2.23 -28.96 -20.06
C GLU A 266 -3.57 -28.61 -20.74
N LEU A 267 -4.54 -28.13 -19.97
CA LEU A 267 -5.86 -27.73 -20.48
C LEU A 267 -5.76 -26.63 -21.55
N MET A 268 -4.88 -25.65 -21.33
CA MET A 268 -4.68 -24.54 -22.28
C MET A 268 -3.69 -24.85 -23.40
N SER A 269 -3.16 -26.08 -23.49
CA SER A 269 -2.11 -26.45 -24.44
C SER A 269 -0.93 -25.46 -24.42
N TRP A 270 -0.57 -24.99 -23.22
CA TRP A 270 0.48 -24.01 -23.01
C TRP A 270 1.83 -24.58 -23.47
N LYS A 271 2.58 -23.80 -24.25
CA LYS A 271 3.90 -24.17 -24.77
C LYS A 271 4.89 -23.11 -24.31
N SER A 272 5.96 -23.54 -23.64
CA SER A 272 7.12 -22.70 -23.30
C SER A 272 7.97 -22.43 -24.53
#